data_AF-A0A1Y3AVG1-F1
#
_entry.id   AF-A0A1Y3AVG1-F1
#
_cell.length_a   1.000
_cell.length_b   1.000
_cell.length_c   1.000
_cell.angle_alpha   90.00
_cell.angle_beta   90.00
_cell.angle_gamma   90.00
#
_symmetry.space_group_name_H-M   'P 1'
#
loop_
_entity.id
_entity.type
_entity.pdbx_description
1 polymer ?
#
loop_
_entity_poly.entity_id
_entity_poly.type
_entity_poly.pdbx_seq_one_letter_code
_entity_poly.pdbx_strand_id
1 'polypeptide(L)' 'MNEHCHHHIILAQKKLSTDMNDLVESMKKAIMYSDTPMEGAYKQNMLEASYILVIDSKNLMDTVDEIRLRINND' A
#
# COMPACT_ATOMS: atom_id res chain seq x y z
N MET A 1 -22.24 -9.09 11.57
CA MET A 1 -20.92 -8.60 12.02
C MET A 1 -19.78 -9.09 11.14
N ASN A 2 -19.65 -10.41 10.90
CA ASN A 2 -18.53 -10.99 10.14
C ASN A 2 -18.44 -10.56 8.66
N GLU A 3 -19.57 -10.40 7.96
CA GLU A 3 -19.56 -10.05 6.53
C GLU A 3 -19.01 -8.64 6.26
N HIS A 4 -19.34 -7.66 7.12
CA HIS A 4 -18.80 -6.30 7.03
C HIS A 4 -17.29 -6.25 7.30
N CYS A 5 -16.80 -6.98 8.30
CA CYS A 5 -15.37 -7.08 8.59
C CYS A 5 -14.60 -7.74 7.43
N HIS A 6 -15.15 -8.80 6.86
CA HIS A 6 -14.57 -9.47 5.69
C HIS A 6 -14.51 -8.54 4.47
N HIS A 7 -15.59 -7.79 4.21
CA HIS A 7 -15.63 -6.82 3.12
C HIS A 7 -14.58 -5.71 3.27
N HIS A 8 -14.41 -5.16 4.48
CA HIS A 8 -13.39 -4.15 4.76
C HIS A 8 -11.97 -4.67 4.51
N ILE A 9 -11.67 -5.91 4.92
CA ILE A 9 -10.37 -6.53 4.64
C ILE A 9 -10.15 -6.65 3.12
N ILE A 10 -11.15 -7.09 2.36
CA ILE A 10 -11.03 -7.22 0.90
C ILE A 10 -10.77 -5.87 0.25
N LEU A 11 -11.48 -4.81 0.66
CA LEU A 11 -11.25 -3.47 0.11
C LEU A 11 -9.84 -2.95 0.44
N ALA A 12 -9.37 -3.16 1.67
CA ALA A 12 -8.01 -2.77 2.07
C ALA A 12 -6.93 -3.56 1.31
N GLN A 13 -7.12 -4.88 1.11
CA GLN A 13 -6.22 -5.70 0.28
C GLN A 13 -6.21 -5.25 -1.19
N LYS A 14 -7.37 -4.88 -1.74
CA LYS A 14 -7.46 -4.36 -3.10
C LYS A 14 -6.74 -3.01 -3.23
N LYS A 15 -6.93 -2.12 -2.27
CA LYS A 15 -6.20 -0.84 -2.21
C LYS A 15 -4.69 -1.08 -2.19
N LEU A 16 -4.23 -1.94 -1.28
CA LEU A 16 -2.82 -2.30 -1.15
C LEU A 16 -2.22 -2.86 -2.45
N SER A 17 -3.00 -3.66 -3.20
CA SER A 17 -2.58 -4.18 -4.49
C SER A 17 -2.40 -3.09 -5.55
N THR A 18 -3.25 -2.07 -5.53
CA THR A 18 -3.11 -0.87 -6.38
C THR A 18 -1.85 -0.10 -6.00
N ASP A 19 -1.62 0.16 -4.71
CA ASP A 19 -0.45 0.91 -4.25
C ASP A 19 0.86 0.20 -4.60
N MET A 20 0.88 -1.14 -4.56
CA MET A 20 2.02 -1.93 -5.03
C MET A 20 2.27 -1.76 -6.53
N ASN A 21 1.20 -1.76 -7.34
CA ASN A 21 1.32 -1.53 -8.78
C ASN A 21 1.88 -0.12 -9.08
N ASP A 22 1.40 0.89 -8.37
CA ASP A 22 1.86 2.28 -8.53
C ASP A 22 3.32 2.47 -8.13
N LEU A 23 3.77 1.78 -7.07
CA LEU A 23 5.18 1.72 -6.69
C LEU A 23 6.02 1.06 -7.80
N VAL A 24 5.59 -0.09 -8.32
CA VAL A 24 6.33 -0.81 -9.38
C VAL A 24 6.45 0.05 -10.64
N GLU A 25 5.38 0.74 -11.05
CA GLU A 25 5.41 1.65 -12.20
C GLU A 25 6.34 2.86 -11.98
N SER A 26 6.35 3.41 -10.76
CA SER A 26 7.29 4.48 -10.40
C SER A 26 8.74 4.00 -10.35
N MET A 27 8.99 2.80 -9.83
CA MET A 27 10.31 2.16 -9.83
C MET A 27 10.83 1.94 -11.25
N LYS A 28 9.99 1.44 -12.17
CA LYS A 28 10.38 1.26 -13.58
C LYS A 28 10.84 2.57 -14.22
N LYS A 29 10.12 3.67 -13.97
CA LYS A 29 10.51 5.01 -14.45
C LYS A 29 11.82 5.48 -13.81
N ALA A 30 11.99 5.29 -12.50
CA ALA A 30 13.23 5.65 -11.80
C ALA A 30 14.45 4.89 -12.35
N ILE A 31 14.28 3.61 -12.70
CA ILE A 31 15.33 2.81 -13.35
C ILE A 31 15.57 3.28 -14.79
N MET A 32 14.51 3.51 -15.57
CA MET A 32 14.62 3.92 -16.98
C MET A 32 15.32 5.26 -17.17
N TYR A 33 15.12 6.20 -16.24
CA TYR A 33 15.62 7.57 -16.34
C TYR A 33 16.80 7.87 -15.38
N SER A 34 17.49 6.83 -14.88
CA SER A 34 18.57 6.97 -13.90
C SER A 34 19.73 7.84 -14.38
N ASP A 35 20.01 7.84 -15.68
CA ASP A 35 21.16 8.54 -16.26
C ASP A 35 20.75 9.87 -16.92
N THR A 36 19.61 10.42 -16.51
CA THR A 36 19.07 11.69 -17.04
C THR A 36 18.98 12.75 -15.94
N PRO A 37 18.93 14.05 -16.28
CA PRO A 37 18.69 15.10 -15.30
C PRO A 37 17.37 14.97 -14.51
N MET A 38 16.45 14.10 -14.96
CA MET A 38 15.17 13.83 -14.31
C MET A 38 15.25 12.72 -13.23
N GLU A 39 16.42 12.09 -13.04
CA GLU A 39 16.64 11.01 -12.07
C GLU A 39 16.08 11.37 -10.68
N GLY A 40 16.40 12.56 -10.18
CA GLY A 40 15.97 13.03 -8.86
C GLY A 40 14.45 13.06 -8.72
N ALA A 41 13.74 13.54 -9.74
CA ALA A 41 12.28 13.61 -9.73
C ALA A 41 11.62 12.22 -9.76
N TYR A 42 12.14 11.30 -10.57
CA TYR A 42 11.59 9.94 -10.62
C TYR A 42 11.90 9.13 -9.36
N LYS A 43 13.08 9.31 -8.76
CA LYS A 43 13.41 8.74 -7.45
C LYS A 43 12.49 9.28 -6.35
N GLN A 44 12.21 10.58 -6.35
CA GLN A 44 11.28 11.18 -5.40
C GLN A 44 9.88 10.56 -5.54
N ASN A 45 9.34 10.50 -6.76
CA ASN A 45 8.02 9.89 -7.02
C ASN A 45 7.96 8.42 -6.56
N MET A 46 9.03 7.65 -6.79
CA MET A 46 9.15 6.27 -6.30
C MET A 46 9.11 6.19 -4.77
N LEU A 47 9.82 7.08 -4.07
CA LEU A 47 9.83 7.13 -2.61
C LEU A 47 8.46 7.52 -2.04
N GLU A 48 7.77 8.46 -2.69
CA GLU A 48 6.41 8.86 -2.32
C GLU A 48 5.42 7.68 -2.47
N ALA A 49 5.47 6.97 -3.60
CA ALA A 49 4.67 5.76 -3.81
C ALA A 49 4.98 4.67 -2.77
N SER A 50 6.27 4.50 -2.42
CA SER A 50 6.68 3.55 -1.38
C SER A 50 6.14 3.94 -0.01
N TYR A 51 6.09 5.23 0.32
CA TYR A 51 5.57 5.72 1.59
C TYR A 51 4.07 5.44 1.71
N ILE A 52 3.29 5.69 0.65
CA ILE A 52 1.86 5.37 0.61
C ILE A 52 1.62 3.88 0.83
N LEU A 53 2.35 3.02 0.12
CA LEU A 53 2.24 1.56 0.26
C LEU A 53 2.48 1.10 1.71
N VAL A 54 3.49 1.66 2.38
CA VAL A 54 3.80 1.33 3.78
C VAL A 54 2.68 1.77 4.72
N ILE A 55 2.13 2.98 4.52
CA ILE A 55 0.99 3.45 5.32
C ILE A 55 -0.21 2.52 5.16
N ASP A 56 -0.55 2.16 3.93
CA ASP A 56 -1.72 1.30 3.69
C ASP A 56 -1.51 -0.15 4.12
N SER A 57 -0.28 -0.64 4.11
CA SER A 57 0.09 -1.92 4.74
C SER A 57 -0.18 -1.90 6.25
N LYS A 58 0.22 -0.82 6.92
CA LYS A 58 0.00 -0.62 8.36
C LYS A 58 -1.49 -0.51 8.68
N ASN A 59 -2.25 0.23 7.87
CA ASN A 59 -3.70 0.35 8.03
C ASN A 59 -4.42 -1.01 7.87
N LEU A 60 -3.99 -1.86 6.92
CA LEU A 60 -4.53 -3.21 6.77
C LEU A 60 -4.22 -4.09 8.00
N MET A 61 -2.98 -4.02 8.51
CA MET A 61 -2.58 -4.75 9.71
C MET A 61 -3.44 -4.34 10.92
N ASP A 62 -3.55 -3.03 11.16
CA ASP A 62 -4.37 -2.47 12.25
C ASP A 62 -5.83 -2.94 12.14
N THR A 63 -6.39 -2.95 10.92
CA THR A 63 -7.76 -3.41 10.65
C THR A 63 -7.94 -4.90 10.98
N VAL A 64 -6.99 -5.75 10.57
CA VAL A 64 -7.03 -7.19 10.84
C VAL A 64 -6.92 -7.45 12.34
N ASP A 65 -6.04 -6.74 13.03
CA ASP A 65 -5.85 -6.90 14.47
C ASP A 65 -7.07 -6.42 15.26
N GLU A 66 -7.71 -5.32 14.86
CA GLU A 66 -8.97 -4.88 15.44
C GLU A 66 -10.07 -5.94 15.31
N ILE A 67 -10.20 -6.57 14.13
CA ILE A 67 -11.19 -7.62 13.88
C ILE A 67 -10.91 -8.84 14.76
N ARG A 68 -9.63 -9.26 14.87
CA ARG A 68 -9.22 -10.38 15.74
C ARG A 68 -9.54 -10.12 17.20
N LEU A 69 -9.29 -8.90 17.68
CA LEU A 69 -9.62 -8.51 19.05
C LEU A 69 -11.13 -8.56 19.30
N ARG A 70 -11.96 -8.12 18.36
CA ARG A 70 -13.42 -8.20 18.49
C ARG A 70 -13.89 -9.66 18.58
N ILE A 71 -13.38 -10.55 17.72
CA ILE A 71 -13.73 -11.99 17.74
C ILE A 71 -13.32 -12.66 19.06
N ASN A 72 -12.16 -12.29 19.64
CA ASN A 72 -11.67 -12.89 20.88
C ASN A 72 -12.37 -12.38 22.14
N ASN A 73 -13.05 -11.22 22.06
CA ASN A 73 -13.76 -10.60 23.18
C ASN A 73 -15.28 -10.89 23.17
N ASP A 74 -15.78 -11.55 22.12
CA ASP A 74 -17.15 -12.08 21.98
C ASP A 74 -17.22 -13.56 22.41
#